data_AF-A0A8T9SAB6-F1
#
_entry.id   AF-A0A8T9SAB6-F1
#
_cell.length_a   1.000
_cell.length_b   1.000
_cell.length_c   1.000
_cell.angle_alpha   90.00
_cell.angle_beta   90.00
_cell.angle_gamma   90.00
#
_symmetry.space_group_name_H-M   'P 1'
#
loop_
_entity.id
_entity.type
_entity.pdbx_description
1 polymer ?
#
loop_
_entity_poly.entity_id
_entity_poly.type
_entity_poly.pdbx_seq_one_letter_code
_entity_poly.pdbx_strand_id
1 'polypeptide(L)' 'MSFQPAAPSAPLNELQVSLLRLFGHGMTDAQVLELKRVLVRHYSAQLQQEATRASDERGYTADDFDRLLNQAS' A
#
# COMPACT_ATOMS: atom_id res chain seq x y z
N MET A 1 6.25 -23.57 17.38
CA MET A 1 5.63 -22.36 16.81
C MET A 1 6.34 -21.16 17.39
N SER A 2 7.14 -20.45 16.58
CA SER A 2 7.89 -19.28 17.03
C SER A 2 7.04 -18.03 16.80
N PHE A 3 6.67 -17.33 17.87
CA PHE A 3 6.07 -16.00 17.76
C PHE A 3 7.17 -15.01 17.42
N GLN A 4 7.09 -14.42 16.22
CA GLN A 4 7.94 -13.29 15.85
C GLN A 4 7.35 -12.05 16.55
N PRO A 5 8.11 -11.33 17.40
CA PRO A 5 7.61 -10.10 18.01
C PRO A 5 7.34 -9.08 16.91
N ALA A 6 6.18 -8.42 16.97
CA ALA A 6 5.84 -7.33 16.05
C ALA A 6 6.95 -6.28 16.08
N ALA A 7 7.40 -5.84 14.91
CA ALA A 7 8.42 -4.79 14.79
C ALA A 7 7.98 -3.55 15.59
N PRO A 8 8.91 -2.84 16.27
CA PRO A 8 8.56 -1.64 17.03
C PRO A 8 7.88 -0.64 16.10
N SER A 9 6.69 -0.18 16.49
CA SER A 9 5.96 0.85 15.77
C SER A 9 6.82 2.11 15.70
N ALA A 10 7.30 2.44 14.51
CA ALA A 10 8.08 3.67 14.29
C ALA A 10 7.24 4.89 14.74
N PRO A 11 7.87 5.89 15.38
CA PRO A 11 7.16 7.11 15.76
C PRO A 11 6.57 7.78 14.52
N LEU A 12 5.35 8.30 14.67
CA LEU A 12 4.66 8.99 13.59
C LEU A 12 5.44 10.26 13.19
N ASN A 13 5.50 10.54 11.89
CA ASN A 13 6.09 11.78 11.39
C ASN A 13 5.10 12.96 11.51
N GLU A 14 5.61 14.18 11.36
CA GLU A 14 4.84 15.42 11.50
C GLU A 14 3.58 15.48 10.61
N LEU A 15 3.64 14.90 9.41
CA LEU A 15 2.50 14.85 8.50
C LEU A 15 1.43 13.89 9.02
N GLN A 16 1.82 12.71 9.51
CA GLN A 16 0.91 11.73 10.10
C GLN A 16 0.22 12.29 11.35
N VAL A 17 0.96 13.01 12.19
CA VAL A 17 0.39 13.70 13.37
C VAL A 17 -0.58 14.82 12.94
N SER A 18 -0.24 15.58 11.91
CA SER A 18 -1.11 16.63 11.37
C SER A 18 -2.41 16.07 10.77
N LEU A 19 -2.33 14.92 10.08
CA LEU A 19 -3.51 14.20 9.59
C LEU A 19 -4.41 13.73 10.74
N LEU A 20 -3.82 13.18 11.82
CA LEU A 20 -4.59 12.78 13.00
C LEU A 20 -5.30 13.97 13.66
N ARG A 21 -4.65 15.13 13.74
CA ARG A 21 -5.28 16.37 14.25
C ARG A 21 -6.41 16.85 13.34
N LEU A 22 -6.22 16.76 12.02
CA LEU A 22 -7.25 17.08 11.03
C LEU A 22 -8.50 16.18 11.21
N PHE A 23 -8.30 14.89 11.48
CA PHE A 23 -9.39 13.93 11.77
C PHE A 23 -10.01 14.08 13.15
N GLY A 24 -9.40 14.89 14.04
CA GLY A 24 -9.99 15.28 15.32
C GLY A 24 -11.23 16.16 15.16
N HIS A 25 -11.49 16.68 13.96
CA HIS A 25 -12.79 17.23 13.59
C HIS A 25 -13.62 16.15 12.90
N GLY A 26 -14.87 16.00 13.32
CA GLY A 26 -15.77 15.00 12.73
C GLY A 26 -15.87 15.18 11.22
N MET A 27 -15.59 14.10 10.47
CA MET A 27 -15.77 14.04 9.03
C MET A 27 -17.08 13.31 8.72
N THR A 28 -17.77 13.76 7.68
CA THR A 28 -18.89 13.00 7.11
C THR A 28 -18.38 11.73 6.44
N ASP A 29 -19.23 10.71 6.31
CA ASP A 29 -18.87 9.45 5.63
C ASP A 29 -18.39 9.67 4.18
N ALA A 30 -18.95 10.68 3.50
CA ALA A 30 -18.54 11.07 2.15
C ALA A 30 -17.08 11.56 2.12
N GLN A 31 -16.70 12.44 3.05
CA GLN A 31 -15.33 12.95 3.18
C GLN A 31 -14.34 11.83 3.56
N VAL A 32 -14.75 10.91 4.44
CA VAL A 32 -13.95 9.73 4.79
C VAL A 32 -13.70 8.86 3.56
N LEU A 33 -14.74 8.64 2.74
CA LEU A 33 -14.63 7.84 1.52
C LEU A 33 -13.71 8.49 0.47
N GLU A 34 -13.82 9.80 0.28
CA GLU A 34 -12.93 10.55 -0.62
C GLU A 34 -11.47 10.40 -0.21
N LEU A 35 -11.18 10.56 1.08
CA LEU A 35 -9.82 10.44 1.57
C LEU A 35 -9.27 9.02 1.46
N LYS A 36 -10.08 8.01 1.76
CA LYS A 36 -9.72 6.60 1.53
C LYS A 36 -9.31 6.36 0.07
N ARG A 37 -10.05 6.93 -0.89
CA ARG A 37 -9.72 6.79 -2.32
C ARG A 37 -8.39 7.45 -2.69
N VAL A 38 -8.05 8.59 -2.10
CA VAL A 38 -6.76 9.25 -2.32
C VAL A 38 -5.62 8.38 -1.80
N LEU A 39 -5.74 7.87 -0.57
CA LEU A 39 -4.73 6.99 0.03
C LEU A 39 -4.56 5.70 -0.76
N VAL A 40 -5.67 5.03 -1.10
CA VAL A 40 -5.64 3.80 -1.90
C VAL A 40 -4.95 4.03 -3.24
N ARG A 41 -5.30 5.10 -3.98
CA ARG A 41 -4.64 5.42 -5.25
C ARG A 41 -3.13 5.62 -5.08
N HIS A 42 -2.72 6.38 -4.06
CA HIS A 42 -1.31 6.65 -3.81
C HIS A 42 -0.52 5.37 -3.53
N TYR A 43 -1.01 4.52 -2.64
CA TYR A 43 -0.33 3.27 -2.29
C TYR A 43 -0.41 2.22 -3.40
N SER A 44 -1.52 2.13 -4.15
CA SER A 44 -1.61 1.26 -5.33
C SER A 44 -0.60 1.65 -6.40
N ALA A 45 -0.38 2.95 -6.63
CA ALA A 45 0.63 3.41 -7.57
C ALA A 45 2.06 3.07 -7.12
N GLN A 46 2.36 3.20 -5.82
CA GLN A 46 3.66 2.78 -5.27
C GLN A 46 3.87 1.27 -5.40
N LEU A 47 2.85 0.47 -5.06
CA LEU A 47 2.89 -0.98 -5.21
C LEU A 47 3.16 -1.40 -6.66
N GLN A 48 2.52 -0.75 -7.62
CA GLN A 48 2.74 -1.02 -9.03
C GLN A 48 4.17 -0.68 -9.46
N GLN A 49 4.71 0.46 -9.01
CA GLN A 49 6.09 0.86 -9.31
C GLN A 49 7.12 -0.10 -8.72
N GLU A 50 6.93 -0.54 -7.47
CA GLU A 50 7.79 -1.53 -6.81
C GLU A 50 7.68 -2.89 -7.49
N ALA A 51 6.48 -3.30 -7.93
CA ALA A 51 6.30 -4.55 -8.69
C ALA A 51 7.00 -4.50 -10.06
N THR A 52 6.90 -3.36 -10.77
CA THR A 52 7.64 -3.15 -12.03
C THR A 52 9.14 -3.20 -11.79
N ARG A 53 9.67 -2.51 -10.78
CA ARG A 53 11.10 -2.58 -10.41
C ARG A 53 11.54 -4.01 -10.07
N ALA A 54 10.77 -4.72 -9.25
CA ALA A 54 11.08 -6.11 -8.89
C ALA A 54 11.02 -7.07 -10.10
N SER A 55 10.16 -6.80 -11.08
CA SER A 55 10.07 -7.56 -12.34
C SER A 55 11.29 -7.28 -13.24
N ASP A 56 11.67 -6.02 -13.37
CA ASP A 56 12.83 -5.58 -14.14
C ASP A 56 14.15 -6.08 -13.53
N GLU A 57 14.26 -6.06 -12.19
CA GLU A 57 15.42 -6.56 -11.44
C GLU A 57 15.53 -8.09 -11.44
N ARG A 58 14.42 -8.81 -11.63
CA ARG A 58 14.40 -10.29 -11.68
C ARG A 58 14.31 -10.86 -13.10
N GLY A 59 14.24 -10.01 -14.13
CA GLY A 59 14.21 -10.44 -15.53
C GLY A 59 13.02 -11.30 -15.93
N TYR A 60 11.90 -11.22 -15.19
CA TYR A 60 10.68 -11.92 -15.56
C TYR A 60 9.95 -11.10 -16.64
N THR A 61 9.78 -11.71 -17.80
CA THR A 61 9.10 -11.09 -18.94
C THR A 61 7.59 -11.17 -18.74
N ALA A 62 6.82 -10.32 -19.44
CA ALA A 62 5.35 -10.36 -19.38
C ALA A 62 4.78 -11.77 -19.64
N ASP A 63 5.46 -12.58 -20.46
CA ASP A 63 5.12 -13.98 -20.75
C ASP A 63 5.22 -14.90 -19.51
N ASP A 64 6.09 -14.59 -18.55
CA ASP A 64 6.21 -15.36 -17.31
C ASP A 64 5.07 -15.05 -16.34
N PHE A 65 4.57 -13.80 -16.33
CA PHE A 65 3.40 -13.39 -15.57
C PHE A 65 2.12 -14.03 -16.10
N ASP A 66 1.94 -14.06 -17.42
CA ASP A 66 0.79 -14.71 -18.06
C ASP A 66 0.78 -16.22 -17.84
N ARG A 67 1.96 -16.87 -17.77
CA ARG A 67 2.05 -18.30 -17.41
C ARG A 67 1.67 -18.55 -15.95
N LEU A 68 2.05 -17.65 -15.03
CA LEU A 68 1.73 -17.82 -13.61
C LEU A 68 0.22 -17.65 -13.33
N LEU A 69 -0.42 -16.67 -13.99
CA LEU A 69 -1.86 -16.45 -13.86
C LEU A 69 -2.68 -17.61 -14.43
N ASN A 70 -2.24 -18.19 -15.55
CA ASN A 70 -2.95 -19.29 -16.22
C ASN A 70 -2.68 -20.68 -15.59
N GLN A 71 -1.68 -20.82 -14.71
CA GLN A 71 -1.45 -22.06 -13.95
C GLN A 71 -2.26 -22.13 -12.64
N ALA A 72 -2.87 -21.02 -12.21
CA ALA A 72 -3.71 -20.95 -11.02
C ALA A 72 -5.22 -21.17 -11.30
N SER A 73 -5.57 -21.61 -12.51
CA SER A 73 -6.94 -21.96 -12.92
C SER A 73 -7.15 -23.47 -13.04
#